data_AF-A0A2N2NTU9-F1
#
_entry.id   AF-A0A2N2NTU9-F1
#
_cell.length_a   1.000
_cell.length_b   1.000
_cell.length_c   1.000
_cell.angle_alpha   90.00
_cell.angle_beta   90.00
_cell.angle_gamma   90.00
#
_symmetry.space_group_name_H-M   'P 1'
#
loop_
_entity.id
_entity.type
_entity.pdbx_description
1 polymer ?
#
loop_
_entity_poly.entity_id
_entity_poly.type
_entity_poly.pdbx_seq_one_letter_code
_entity_poly.pdbx_strand_id
1 'polypeptide(L)'
;MDNNWIDGTLYPDTEVPTTLETLPERVDFLARLCSAWDFGLLPDSDTVTEIRKDDWTSAVDACQLLTSPAYHLVRQWHGLSQLPYLGQEIALIRDDPCLMWV
;
A
#
# COMPACT_ATOMS: atom_id res chain seq x y z
N MET A 1 -8.72 -23.86 12.75
CA MET A 1 -7.45 -23.17 13.04
C MET A 1 -7.68 -21.75 12.62
N ASP A 2 -7.75 -20.86 13.60
CA ASP A 2 -8.14 -19.47 13.38
C ASP A 2 -7.10 -18.81 12.49
N ASN A 3 -7.55 -18.47 11.28
CA ASN A 3 -6.71 -17.96 10.20
C ASN A 3 -6.48 -16.46 10.44
N ASN A 4 -5.90 -16.10 11.57
CA ASN A 4 -5.79 -14.70 12.00
C ASN A 4 -4.55 -14.02 11.44
N TRP A 5 -4.40 -14.05 10.11
CA TRP A 5 -3.35 -13.30 9.39
C TRP A 5 -3.61 -11.78 9.41
N ILE A 6 -4.79 -11.36 9.85
CA ILE A 6 -5.13 -9.95 10.06
C ILE A 6 -4.43 -9.49 11.33
N ASP A 7 -3.43 -8.64 11.17
CA ASP A 7 -2.74 -7.99 12.28
C ASP A 7 -3.67 -6.95 12.92
N GLY A 8 -4.22 -7.30 14.09
CA GLY A 8 -5.11 -6.42 14.84
C GLY A 8 -4.45 -5.14 15.36
N THR A 9 -3.12 -5.09 15.44
CA THR A 9 -2.40 -3.87 15.87
C THR A 9 -2.50 -2.74 14.86
N LEU A 10 -2.89 -3.03 13.61
CA LEU A 10 -3.16 -2.06 12.54
C LEU A 10 -4.45 -1.25 12.75
N TYR A 11 -5.29 -1.64 13.71
CA TYR A 11 -6.59 -1.01 13.99
C TYR A 11 -6.65 -0.44 15.42
N PRO A 12 -5.80 0.53 15.79
CA PRO A 12 -5.84 1.14 17.12
C PRO A 12 -7.07 2.05 17.35
N ASP A 13 -7.68 2.50 16.25
CA ASP A 13 -8.75 3.49 16.19
C ASP A 13 -10.14 2.91 15.92
N THR A 14 -10.23 1.62 15.59
CA THR A 14 -11.46 0.95 15.17
C THR A 14 -11.46 -0.52 15.60
N GLU A 15 -12.61 -1.19 15.47
CA GLU A 15 -12.70 -2.63 15.72
C GLU A 15 -11.91 -3.42 14.66
N VAL A 16 -11.18 -4.44 15.10
CA VAL A 16 -10.40 -5.32 14.20
C VAL A 16 -11.38 -6.12 13.34
N PRO A 17 -11.29 -6.03 12.00
CA PRO A 17 -12.15 -6.80 11.12
C PRO A 17 -11.84 -8.30 11.23
N THR A 18 -12.89 -9.11 11.17
CA THR A 18 -12.78 -10.57 11.15
C THR A 18 -12.57 -11.13 9.74
N THR A 19 -12.97 -10.37 8.72
CA THR A 19 -12.84 -10.70 7.29
C THR A 19 -12.58 -9.43 6.47
N LEU A 20 -11.99 -9.59 5.29
CA LEU A 20 -11.73 -8.51 4.32
C LEU A 20 -12.30 -8.95 2.96
N GLU A 21 -13.62 -8.80 2.79
CA GLU A 21 -14.36 -9.31 1.63
C GLU A 21 -14.43 -8.29 0.50
N THR A 22 -14.45 -7.01 0.84
CA THR A 22 -14.63 -5.93 -0.12
C THR A 22 -13.30 -5.32 -0.55
N LEU A 23 -13.27 -4.75 -1.77
CA LEU A 23 -12.10 -4.04 -2.26
C LEU A 23 -11.67 -2.89 -1.33
N PRO A 24 -12.57 -2.01 -0.83
CA PRO A 24 -12.18 -0.94 0.08
C PRO A 24 -11.54 -1.44 1.38
N GLU A 25 -12.05 -2.52 1.96
CA GLU A 25 -11.49 -3.12 3.18
C GLU A 25 -10.06 -3.63 2.95
N ARG A 26 -9.82 -4.31 1.83
CA ARG A 26 -8.46 -4.78 1.47
C ARG A 26 -7.51 -3.61 1.20
N VAL A 27 -8.00 -2.55 0.56
CA VAL A 27 -7.21 -1.33 0.32
C VAL A 27 -6.85 -0.64 1.64
N ASP A 28 -7.80 -0.50 2.56
CA ASP A 28 -7.57 0.08 3.90
C ASP A 28 -6.55 -0.76 4.68
N PHE A 29 -6.71 -2.09 4.69
CA PHE A 29 -5.75 -3.00 5.31
C PHE A 29 -4.34 -2.82 4.73
N LEU A 30 -4.18 -2.80 3.41
CA LEU A 30 -2.88 -2.59 2.76
C LEU A 30 -2.28 -1.22 3.10
N ALA A 31 -3.09 -0.17 3.14
CA ALA A 31 -2.63 1.17 3.48
C ALA A 31 -2.10 1.22 4.92
N ARG A 32 -2.82 0.62 5.87
CA ARG A 32 -2.40 0.51 7.29
C ARG A 32 -1.14 -0.34 7.44
N LEU A 33 -1.11 -1.51 6.79
CA LEU A 33 0.02 -2.43 6.78
C LEU A 33 1.29 -1.77 6.23
N CYS A 34 1.21 -1.17 5.05
CA CYS A 34 2.36 -0.52 4.42
C CYS A 34 2.84 0.67 5.23
N SER A 35 1.91 1.46 5.80
CA SER A 35 2.27 2.57 6.68
C SER A 35 3.01 2.07 7.93
N ALA A 36 2.52 1.03 8.61
CA ALA A 36 3.20 0.44 9.76
C ALA A 36 4.59 -0.09 9.39
N TRP A 37 4.69 -0.77 8.24
CA TRP A 37 5.93 -1.33 7.75
C TRP A 37 6.98 -0.27 7.39
N ASP A 38 6.56 0.84 6.79
CA ASP A 38 7.46 1.97 6.49
C ASP A 38 8.09 2.57 7.76
N PHE A 39 7.44 2.44 8.92
CA PHE A 39 7.94 2.89 10.22
C PHE A 39 8.59 1.77 11.06
N GLY A 40 8.90 0.62 10.45
CA GLY A 40 9.68 -0.44 11.07
C GLY A 40 8.87 -1.50 11.84
N LEU A 41 7.54 -1.46 11.75
CA LEU A 41 6.68 -2.53 12.27
C LEU A 41 6.50 -3.60 11.19
N LEU A 42 7.27 -4.68 11.29
CA LEU A 42 7.28 -5.73 10.28
C LEU A 42 6.01 -6.58 10.35
N PRO A 43 5.40 -6.95 9.21
CA PRO A 43 4.26 -7.86 9.18
C PRO A 43 4.67 -9.29 9.52
N ASP A 44 3.75 -10.05 10.11
CA ASP A 44 3.93 -11.47 10.35
C ASP A 44 4.00 -12.28 9.04
N SER A 45 4.62 -13.45 9.10
CA SER A 45 4.79 -14.32 7.92
C SER A 45 3.47 -14.73 7.29
N ASP A 46 2.42 -14.90 8.10
CA ASP A 46 1.10 -15.30 7.65
C ASP A 46 0.41 -14.16 6.89
N THR A 47 0.55 -12.93 7.39
CA THR A 47 0.10 -11.72 6.68
C THR A 47 0.81 -11.56 5.34
N VAL A 48 2.13 -11.73 5.30
CA VAL A 48 2.91 -11.67 4.06
C VAL A 48 2.48 -12.75 3.07
N THR A 49 2.23 -13.96 3.57
CA THR A 49 1.76 -15.08 2.74
C THR A 49 0.38 -14.80 2.16
N GLU A 50 -0.52 -14.20 2.95
CA GLU A 50 -1.86 -13.83 2.51
C GLU A 50 -1.82 -12.76 1.41
N ILE A 51 -1.18 -11.62 1.67
CA ILE A 51 -1.22 -10.48 0.75
C ILE A 51 -0.51 -10.76 -0.57
N ARG A 52 0.36 -11.79 -0.65
CA ARG A 52 1.02 -12.21 -1.89
C ARG A 52 0.13 -13.02 -2.84
N LYS A 53 -1.06 -13.44 -2.41
CA LYS A 53 -1.99 -14.19 -3.28
C LYS A 53 -2.53 -13.31 -4.39
N ASP A 54 -2.79 -13.91 -5.55
CA ASP A 54 -3.28 -13.19 -6.74
C ASP A 54 -4.58 -12.40 -6.50
N ASP A 55 -5.43 -12.87 -5.57
CA ASP A 55 -6.69 -12.21 -5.17
C ASP A 55 -6.50 -10.79 -4.59
N TRP A 56 -5.27 -10.44 -4.19
CA TRP A 56 -4.94 -9.10 -3.68
C TRP A 56 -4.52 -8.11 -4.76
N THR A 57 -4.24 -8.57 -5.98
CA THR A 57 -3.68 -7.73 -7.05
C THR A 57 -4.55 -6.49 -7.32
N SER A 58 -5.87 -6.63 -7.30
CA SER A 58 -6.81 -5.51 -7.48
C SER A 58 -6.76 -4.49 -6.34
N ALA A 59 -6.61 -4.94 -5.10
CA ALA A 59 -6.46 -4.08 -3.94
C ALA A 59 -5.10 -3.37 -3.93
N VAL A 60 -4.03 -4.08 -4.30
CA VAL A 60 -2.69 -3.50 -4.45
C VAL A 60 -2.69 -2.44 -5.55
N ASP A 61 -3.31 -2.69 -6.70
CA ASP A 61 -3.34 -1.67 -7.75
C ASP A 61 -4.16 -0.44 -7.37
N ALA A 62 -5.25 -0.62 -6.63
CA ALA A 62 -6.12 0.45 -6.14
C ALA A 62 -5.52 1.27 -4.98
N CYS A 63 -4.59 0.71 -4.19
CA CYS A 63 -4.08 1.34 -2.97
C CYS A 63 -3.31 2.66 -3.23
N GLN A 64 -2.53 2.71 -4.31
CA GLN A 64 -1.82 3.93 -4.77
C GLN A 64 -1.05 4.71 -3.68
N LEU A 65 -0.46 4.03 -2.71
CA LEU A 65 0.34 4.65 -1.65
C LEU A 65 1.75 5.02 -2.18
N LEU A 66 1.82 5.99 -3.10
CA LEU A 66 3.01 6.28 -3.93
C LEU A 66 4.28 6.62 -3.15
N THR A 67 4.14 7.13 -1.92
CA THR A 67 5.24 7.51 -1.03
C THR A 67 5.72 6.38 -0.14
N SER A 68 5.08 5.20 -0.18
CA SER A 68 5.41 4.08 0.70
C SER A 68 6.39 3.12 0.03
N PRO A 69 7.62 2.95 0.55
CA PRO A 69 8.53 1.92 0.05
C PRO A 69 7.98 0.50 0.23
N ALA A 70 7.27 0.21 1.33
CA ALA A 70 6.62 -1.07 1.54
C ALA A 70 5.55 -1.35 0.46
N TYR A 71 4.75 -0.35 0.10
CA TYR A 71 3.79 -0.49 -0.99
C TYR A 71 4.46 -0.84 -2.34
N HIS A 72 5.57 -0.19 -2.68
CA HIS A 72 6.30 -0.50 -3.92
C HIS A 72 6.85 -1.93 -3.92
N LEU A 73 7.28 -2.44 -2.77
CA LEU A 73 7.68 -3.85 -2.62
C LEU A 73 6.49 -4.79 -2.85
N VAL A 74 5.35 -4.52 -2.22
CA VAL A 74 4.13 -5.32 -2.42
C VAL A 74 3.71 -5.28 -3.89
N ARG A 75 3.71 -4.11 -4.51
CA ARG A 75 3.41 -3.93 -5.94
C ARG A 75 4.33 -4.77 -6.84
N GLN A 76 5.62 -4.85 -6.51
CA GLN A 76 6.57 -5.70 -7.20
C GLN A 76 6.24 -7.19 -7.05
N TRP A 77 5.77 -7.64 -5.89
CA TRP A 77 5.36 -9.04 -5.70
C TRP A 77 4.20 -9.46 -6.61
N HIS A 78 3.30 -8.52 -6.93
CA HIS A 78 2.18 -8.74 -7.87
C HIS A 78 2.55 -8.50 -9.34
N GLY A 79 3.81 -8.21 -9.66
CA GLY A 79 4.25 -7.95 -11.03
C GLY A 79 3.61 -6.72 -11.68
N LEU A 80 3.07 -5.80 -10.87
CA LEU A 80 2.46 -4.56 -11.34
C LEU A 80 3.55 -3.55 -11.77
N SER A 81 3.23 -2.74 -12.77
CA SER A 81 4.14 -1.69 -13.26
C SER A 81 4.56 -0.75 -12.14
N GLN A 82 5.85 -0.43 -12.05
CA GLN A 82 6.35 0.54 -11.08
C GLN A 82 5.69 1.90 -11.29
N LEU A 83 5.33 2.55 -10.17
CA LEU A 83 4.77 3.89 -10.17
C LEU A 83 5.84 4.89 -9.74
N PRO A 84 5.80 6.14 -10.24
CA PRO A 84 6.72 7.16 -9.81
C PRO A 84 6.51 7.50 -8.31
N TYR A 85 7.61 7.58 -7.56
CA TYR A 85 7.64 8.00 -6.16
C TYR A 85 7.36 9.50 -6.09
N LEU A 86 6.08 9.86 -5.93
CA LEU A 86 5.53 11.18 -6.25
C LEU A 86 5.72 11.53 -7.73
N GLY A 87 4.85 12.37 -8.28
CA GLY A 87 4.90 12.72 -9.71
C GLY A 87 6.33 13.07 -10.16
N GLN A 88 6.70 12.65 -11.37
CA GLN A 88 8.05 12.85 -11.92
C GLN A 88 8.47 14.33 -11.96
N GLU A 89 7.49 15.24 -11.94
CA GLU A 89 7.69 16.66 -11.99
C GLU A 89 6.70 17.35 -11.03
N ILE A 90 7.21 18.29 -10.22
CA ILE A 90 6.36 19.12 -9.36
C ILE A 90 5.57 20.04 -10.29
N ALA A 91 4.24 20.04 -10.21
CA ALA A 91 3.39 20.85 -11.10
C ALA A 91 3.80 22.33 -11.11
N LEU A 92 4.21 22.86 -9.95
CA LEU A 92 4.69 24.25 -9.83
C LEU A 92 5.96 24.52 -10.64
N ILE A 93 6.85 23.53 -10.81
CA ILE A 93 8.04 23.62 -11.65
C ILE A 93 7.62 23.51 -13.11
N ARG A 94 6.86 22.48 -13.48
CA ARG A 94 6.37 22.27 -14.86
C ARG A 94 5.64 23.49 -15.41
N ASP A 95 4.83 24.14 -14.57
CA ASP A 95 3.94 25.23 -14.94
C ASP A 95 4.58 26.62 -14.65
N ASP A 96 5.88 26.71 -14.32
CA ASP A 96 6.57 27.97 -14.03
C ASP A 96 6.88 28.75 -15.33
N PRO A 97 6.27 29.93 -15.55
CA PRO A 97 6.55 30.75 -16.73
C PRO A 97 7.98 31.28 -16.79
N CYS A 98 8.72 31.32 -15.68
CA CYS A 98 10.13 31.71 -15.63
C CYS A 98 11.04 30.66 -16.26
N LEU A 99 10.64 29.38 -16.25
CA LEU A 99 11.43 28.28 -16.82
C LEU A 99 11.34 28.20 -18.35
N MET A 100 10.50 29.02 -19.00
CA MET A 100 10.47 29.14 -20.47
C MET A 100 11.77 29.69 -21.09
N TRP A 101 12.71 30.17 -20.27
CA TRP A 101 13.94 30.85 -20.69
C TRP A 101 15.22 30.13 -20.26
N VAL A 102 15.11 28.88 -19.78
CA VAL A 102 16.23 28.04 -19.32
C VAL A 102 16.66 27.07 -20.42
#